data_AF-A0A6J3B273-F1
#
_entry.id   AF-A0A6J3B273-F1
#
_cell.length_a   1.000
_cell.length_b   1.000
_cell.length_c   1.000
_cell.angle_alpha   90.00
_cell.angle_beta   90.00
_cell.angle_gamma   90.00
#
_symmetry.space_group_name_H-M   'P 1'
#
loop_
_entity.id
_entity.type
_entity.pdbx_description
1 polymer ?
#
loop_
_entity_poly.entity_id
_entity_poly.type
_entity_poly.pdbx_seq_one_letter_code
_entity_poly.pdbx_strand_id
1 'polypeptide(L)'
;MASRSYRVSSGYGVRNFSSCSAIVPKPGGHSFASGLAFLRVSPGRPGYRRLGGFGSRSLCATGSPRIAGSCVRPLCSGSSFGYRAGGLCGPRPPCITTVSVNESLLAPLNLEIDPTAQCVKHEEKEQIKSLNNRFAAFIDKVRFLEQQNKLLETKLQFYQNRECCQSNLEPLFDGYIQTLRREAECVEADSGRLASELNHVQEVLEGYRKKYEEEVALKATAENEFVVLKEDIDCAYLRKADLEANVETLKEETGFLQSLYNEEICLLQSQISDTSVVVKMDNSRELNMDSVVAEIKAQYDDVASRSRAEAESWYQTKCEEMRAKVTQQGESLRRTKEEINELNRMIQRLTAEVENAKQQRCKLEAAVAQAEQQGEAALNDARRKLAGLEEALQKAKQDLACLLREYQEVMNSKLGLDVEIATYRKLLEGEESRQGILSTWIA
;
A
#
# COMPACT_ATOMS: atom_id res chain seq x y z
N MET A 1 78.50 -37.72 58.06
CA MET A 1 79.05 -36.36 57.88
C MET A 1 78.26 -35.65 56.79
N ALA A 2 77.91 -34.39 57.05
CA ALA A 2 77.47 -33.33 56.13
C ALA A 2 76.14 -33.49 55.37
N SER A 3 75.20 -32.63 55.77
CA SER A 3 73.91 -32.29 55.19
C SER A 3 74.00 -31.65 53.80
N ARG A 4 72.94 -31.79 52.99
CA ARG A 4 72.31 -30.67 52.26
C ARG A 4 70.93 -31.04 51.71
N SER A 5 69.93 -30.28 52.14
CA SER A 5 68.56 -30.26 51.64
C SER A 5 68.39 -29.20 50.56
N TYR A 6 67.60 -29.47 49.52
CA TYR A 6 66.97 -28.43 48.71
C TYR A 6 65.52 -28.79 48.39
N ARG A 7 64.61 -27.89 48.75
CA ARG A 7 63.21 -27.83 48.28
C ARG A 7 63.17 -27.14 46.93
N VAL A 8 62.30 -27.59 46.03
CA VAL A 8 61.87 -26.82 44.86
C VAL A 8 60.36 -26.64 44.95
N SER A 9 59.93 -25.38 45.05
CA SER A 9 58.53 -24.95 45.01
C SER A 9 58.05 -24.84 43.56
N SER A 10 56.89 -25.42 43.25
CA SER A 10 56.16 -25.20 41.99
C SER A 10 55.12 -24.09 42.19
N GLY A 11 55.34 -22.95 41.54
CA GLY A 11 54.41 -21.83 41.52
C GLY A 11 53.65 -21.79 40.20
N TYR A 12 52.36 -22.13 40.24
CA TYR A 12 51.41 -21.89 39.15
C TYR A 12 51.12 -20.38 39.05
N GLY A 13 51.40 -19.79 37.89
CA GLY A 13 51.04 -18.42 37.55
C GLY A 13 50.09 -18.39 36.36
N VAL A 14 48.81 -18.17 36.63
CA VAL A 14 47.75 -17.91 35.65
C VAL A 14 48.01 -16.54 35.00
N ARG A 15 48.17 -16.49 33.67
CA ARG A 15 48.20 -15.23 32.90
C ARG A 15 46.90 -15.07 32.12
N ASN A 16 46.12 -14.06 32.52
CA ASN A 16 44.98 -13.54 31.78
C ASN A 16 45.48 -12.78 30.54
N PHE A 17 44.93 -13.09 29.36
CA PHE A 17 45.11 -12.28 28.14
C PHE A 17 43.93 -11.33 27.96
N SER A 18 44.24 -10.04 27.85
CA SER A 18 43.33 -8.96 27.47
C SER A 18 43.47 -8.71 25.97
N SER A 19 42.35 -8.62 25.26
CA SER A 19 42.29 -8.37 23.81
C SER A 19 41.87 -6.93 23.54
N CYS A 20 42.82 -6.09 23.10
CA CYS A 20 42.55 -4.81 22.47
C CYS A 20 43.06 -4.81 21.03
N SER A 21 42.08 -4.70 20.12
CA SER A 21 42.08 -4.03 18.81
C SER A 21 43.42 -3.74 18.10
N ALA A 22 43.58 -4.33 16.91
CA ALA A 22 44.48 -3.84 15.87
C ALA A 22 43.71 -3.70 14.53
N ILE A 23 43.60 -2.46 14.08
CA ILE A 23 43.16 -2.04 12.75
C ILE A 23 44.31 -2.32 11.77
N VAL A 24 44.01 -2.91 10.61
CA VAL A 24 44.97 -3.13 9.52
C VAL A 24 44.48 -2.41 8.24
N PRO A 25 45.35 -1.78 7.45
CA PRO A 25 44.97 -0.86 6.38
C PRO A 25 44.78 -1.54 5.01
N LYS A 26 43.96 -0.89 4.17
CA LYS A 26 43.79 -1.16 2.72
C LYS A 26 45.11 -0.96 1.95
N PRO A 27 45.37 -1.73 0.89
CA PRO A 27 46.20 -1.29 -0.22
C PRO A 27 45.33 -0.88 -1.42
N GLY A 28 45.70 0.24 -2.04
CA GLY A 28 45.09 0.76 -3.26
C GLY A 28 45.89 0.38 -4.51
N GLY A 29 45.16 0.35 -5.64
CA GLY A 29 45.58 0.84 -6.94
C GLY A 29 46.47 -0.04 -7.81
N HIS A 30 45.89 -0.57 -8.90
CA HIS A 30 46.57 -0.61 -10.20
C HIS A 30 45.54 -0.52 -11.34
N SER A 31 45.69 0.52 -12.15
CA SER A 31 45.00 0.75 -13.41
C SER A 31 45.65 -0.08 -14.51
N PHE A 32 44.84 -0.68 -15.39
CA PHE A 32 45.28 -1.08 -16.71
C PHE A 32 44.29 -0.58 -17.76
N ALA A 33 44.81 0.21 -18.70
CA ALA A 33 44.16 0.61 -19.93
C ALA A 33 44.50 -0.42 -21.02
N SER A 34 43.55 -0.70 -21.91
CA SER A 34 43.79 -1.14 -23.28
C SER A 34 42.57 -0.83 -24.13
N GLY A 35 42.81 -0.21 -25.28
CA GLY A 35 41.80 0.22 -26.24
C GLY A 35 41.82 -0.62 -27.53
N LEU A 36 40.99 -0.14 -28.45
CA LEU A 36 40.69 -0.58 -29.83
C LEU A 36 39.77 -1.81 -29.97
N ALA A 37 38.90 -1.93 -30.98
CA ALA A 37 38.10 -1.04 -31.83
C ALA A 37 37.31 -1.97 -32.79
N PHE A 38 36.26 -1.42 -33.43
CA PHE A 38 35.65 -1.81 -34.72
C PHE A 38 34.32 -2.60 -34.79
N LEU A 39 33.42 -1.97 -35.57
CA LEU A 39 32.38 -2.49 -36.50
C LEU A 39 30.91 -2.63 -36.06
N ARG A 40 30.18 -1.49 -36.16
CA ARG A 40 29.10 -1.19 -37.13
C ARG A 40 28.24 -2.35 -37.69
N VAL A 41 26.95 -2.43 -37.32
CA VAL A 41 25.82 -2.81 -38.20
C VAL A 41 24.53 -2.04 -37.79
N SER A 42 23.76 -1.69 -38.81
CA SER A 42 22.71 -0.68 -38.99
C SER A 42 21.37 -0.81 -38.21
N PRO A 43 20.55 0.27 -38.21
CA PRO A 43 19.17 0.30 -37.69
C PRO A 43 18.13 -0.03 -38.77
N GLY A 44 17.04 -0.71 -38.40
CA GLY A 44 15.98 -1.12 -39.33
C GLY A 44 14.59 -1.23 -38.71
N ARG A 45 13.90 -0.09 -38.64
CA ARG A 45 12.48 0.20 -38.99
C ARG A 45 11.29 -0.66 -38.45
N PRO A 46 10.03 -0.14 -38.54
CA PRO A 46 8.99 -0.31 -37.53
C PRO A 46 7.87 -1.28 -37.96
N GLY A 47 7.18 -1.87 -36.98
CA GLY A 47 6.06 -2.78 -37.19
C GLY A 47 4.82 -2.35 -36.41
N TYR A 48 3.79 -1.96 -37.17
CA TYR A 48 2.43 -1.70 -36.73
C TYR A 48 1.80 -2.89 -35.98
N ARG A 49 1.11 -2.64 -34.86
CA ARG A 49 -0.11 -3.37 -34.50
C ARG A 49 -1.16 -2.42 -33.94
N ARG A 50 -2.26 -2.33 -34.68
CA ARG A 50 -3.56 -1.73 -34.34
C ARG A 50 -4.57 -2.89 -34.31
N LEU A 51 -5.57 -2.78 -33.42
CA LEU A 51 -6.85 -3.53 -33.25
C LEU A 51 -6.93 -4.14 -31.85
N GLY A 52 -7.95 -3.91 -31.01
CA GLY A 52 -9.14 -3.07 -31.02
C GLY A 52 -9.40 -2.61 -29.56
N GLY A 53 -10.29 -1.69 -29.22
CA GLY A 53 -11.58 -1.36 -29.84
C GLY A 53 -12.71 -1.91 -28.97
N PHE A 54 -13.09 -1.19 -27.91
CA PHE A 54 -14.45 -1.17 -27.36
C PHE A 54 -14.74 0.21 -26.76
N GLY A 55 -15.77 0.87 -27.32
CA GLY A 55 -16.36 2.14 -26.89
C GLY A 55 -17.17 1.98 -25.59
N SER A 56 -17.40 3.04 -24.81
CA SER A 56 -18.31 4.18 -25.02
C SER A 56 -19.55 4.04 -24.15
N ARG A 57 -19.71 4.98 -23.19
CA ARG A 57 -20.92 5.51 -22.52
C ARG A 57 -20.37 6.58 -21.55
N SER A 58 -20.88 7.79 -21.41
CA SER A 58 -22.18 8.36 -21.75
C SER A 58 -22.06 9.88 -21.86
N LEU A 59 -22.90 10.43 -22.72
CA LEU A 59 -23.20 11.85 -22.87
C LEU A 59 -23.88 12.37 -21.60
N CYS A 60 -23.41 13.50 -21.05
CA CYS A 60 -24.24 14.36 -20.22
C CYS A 60 -24.45 15.67 -20.98
N ALA A 61 -25.70 15.85 -21.40
CA ALA A 61 -26.20 17.07 -22.00
C ALA A 61 -26.27 18.17 -20.92
N THR A 62 -25.41 19.18 -21.03
CA THR A 62 -25.62 20.46 -20.35
C THR A 62 -26.50 21.33 -21.24
N GLY A 63 -27.81 21.19 -21.03
CA GLY A 63 -28.79 22.16 -21.49
C GLY A 63 -28.57 23.49 -20.77
N SER A 64 -28.34 24.54 -21.53
CA SER A 64 -28.55 25.92 -21.09
C SER A 64 -30.03 26.16 -20.80
N PRO A 65 -30.35 27.19 -20.00
CA PRO A 65 -31.20 28.20 -20.60
C PRO A 65 -30.53 29.56 -20.54
N ARG A 66 -30.42 30.16 -21.72
CA ARG A 66 -30.12 31.59 -21.88
C ARG A 66 -31.35 32.36 -21.43
N ILE A 67 -31.14 33.27 -20.49
CA ILE A 67 -32.02 34.40 -20.22
C ILE A 67 -31.89 35.33 -21.43
N ALA A 68 -32.95 35.41 -22.24
CA ALA A 68 -33.12 36.41 -23.26
C ALA A 68 -34.41 37.17 -22.96
N GLY A 69 -34.26 38.35 -22.37
CA GLY A 69 -35.31 39.34 -22.27
C GLY A 69 -35.43 40.09 -23.59
N SER A 70 -36.63 40.06 -24.16
CA SER A 70 -37.13 41.09 -25.08
C SER A 70 -38.61 40.82 -25.33
N CYS A 71 -39.48 41.72 -24.92
CA CYS A 71 -40.22 42.57 -25.86
C CYS A 71 -41.16 43.54 -25.13
N VAL A 72 -41.36 44.67 -25.80
CA VAL A 72 -41.88 45.95 -25.35
C VAL A 72 -43.37 46.07 -25.72
N ARG A 73 -44.20 46.39 -24.71
CA ARG A 73 -45.46 47.19 -24.72
C ARG A 73 -46.63 46.74 -25.65
N PRO A 74 -47.75 47.49 -25.72
CA PRO A 74 -48.92 47.37 -24.84
C PRO A 74 -50.23 47.18 -25.68
N LEU A 75 -51.38 47.52 -25.07
CA LEU A 75 -52.72 47.75 -25.65
C LEU A 75 -53.69 46.54 -25.66
N CYS A 76 -54.79 46.66 -24.91
CA CYS A 76 -56.09 47.05 -25.48
C CYS A 76 -57.19 47.00 -24.41
N SER A 77 -57.70 48.18 -24.03
CA SER A 77 -59.06 48.35 -23.51
C SER A 77 -60.05 47.88 -24.55
N GLY A 78 -61.06 47.13 -24.10
CA GLY A 78 -62.12 46.60 -24.94
C GLY A 78 -62.87 47.69 -25.70
N SER A 79 -62.89 47.55 -27.02
CA SER A 79 -63.94 48.08 -27.88
C SER A 79 -65.04 47.01 -27.95
N SER A 80 -66.27 47.38 -27.62
CA SER A 80 -67.45 46.60 -27.98
C SER A 80 -68.18 47.39 -29.05
N PHE A 81 -68.00 46.99 -30.30
CA PHE A 81 -68.76 47.48 -31.45
C PHE A 81 -70.05 46.68 -31.59
N GLY A 82 -71.09 47.37 -32.08
CA GLY A 82 -72.48 46.97 -31.95
C GLY A 82 -72.98 45.88 -32.90
N TYR A 83 -74.19 45.42 -32.59
CA TYR A 83 -75.13 44.87 -33.55
C TYR A 83 -76.32 45.83 -33.71
N ARG A 84 -76.54 46.22 -34.97
CA ARG A 84 -77.67 46.98 -35.48
C ARG A 84 -78.41 46.09 -36.46
N ALA A 85 -79.68 45.81 -36.20
CA ALA A 85 -80.73 45.45 -37.16
C ALA A 85 -82.03 45.41 -36.33
N GLY A 86 -82.95 46.35 -36.43
CA GLY A 86 -83.85 46.65 -37.55
C GLY A 86 -85.22 46.78 -36.86
N GLY A 87 -85.89 47.91 -36.84
CA GLY A 87 -86.55 48.54 -37.97
C GLY A 87 -88.04 48.65 -37.62
N LEU A 88 -88.65 49.76 -38.04
CA LEU A 88 -90.07 50.07 -38.22
C LEU A 88 -90.65 51.21 -37.35
N CYS A 89 -91.11 52.21 -38.12
CA CYS A 89 -92.17 53.18 -37.86
C CYS A 89 -91.97 54.26 -36.78
N GLY A 90 -92.02 55.52 -37.23
CA GLY A 90 -92.04 56.74 -36.42
C GLY A 90 -93.39 56.98 -35.70
N PRO A 91 -93.75 58.23 -35.32
CA PRO A 91 -93.09 59.51 -35.60
C PRO A 91 -92.88 60.43 -34.36
N ARG A 92 -92.09 61.49 -34.53
CA ARG A 92 -92.18 62.80 -33.79
C ARG A 92 -93.47 63.52 -34.24
N PRO A 93 -93.99 64.65 -33.65
CA PRO A 93 -93.60 65.51 -32.49
C PRO A 93 -94.92 65.87 -31.68
N PRO A 94 -95.27 67.08 -31.18
CA PRO A 94 -94.55 68.31 -30.79
C PRO A 94 -95.00 68.95 -29.44
N CYS A 95 -94.26 69.98 -29.04
CA CYS A 95 -94.70 71.11 -28.23
C CYS A 95 -95.65 72.03 -29.04
N ILE A 96 -96.81 72.44 -28.49
CA ILE A 96 -97.72 73.52 -28.97
C ILE A 96 -98.76 73.79 -27.83
N THR A 97 -98.74 74.96 -27.22
CA THR A 97 -99.69 76.10 -27.40
C THR A 97 -101.03 75.97 -26.66
N THR A 98 -101.32 76.93 -25.79
CA THR A 98 -102.59 77.11 -25.07
C THR A 98 -103.73 77.42 -26.03
N VAL A 99 -104.69 76.51 -26.15
CA VAL A 99 -105.93 76.67 -26.93
C VAL A 99 -107.08 76.93 -25.98
N SER A 100 -107.89 77.93 -26.31
CA SER A 100 -109.03 78.41 -25.54
C SER A 100 -110.10 77.35 -25.32
N VAL A 101 -110.62 77.30 -24.11
CA VAL A 101 -111.66 76.39 -23.63
C VAL A 101 -112.99 76.66 -24.35
N ASN A 102 -113.55 75.65 -25.01
CA ASN A 102 -114.94 75.65 -25.47
C ASN A 102 -115.84 75.20 -24.31
N GLU A 103 -116.60 76.12 -23.73
CA GLU A 103 -117.47 75.91 -22.56
C GLU A 103 -118.76 75.09 -22.85
N SER A 104 -118.82 74.33 -23.95
CA SER A 104 -120.02 73.61 -24.43
C SER A 104 -119.88 72.08 -24.53
N LEU A 105 -118.79 71.50 -24.00
CA LEU A 105 -118.60 70.03 -23.87
C LEU A 105 -118.44 69.55 -22.42
N LEU A 106 -118.79 70.41 -21.45
CA LEU A 106 -118.87 70.08 -20.02
C LEU A 106 -120.17 69.33 -19.68
N ALA A 107 -120.41 68.21 -20.34
CA ALA A 107 -121.38 67.21 -19.91
C ALA A 107 -120.62 66.00 -19.36
N PRO A 108 -120.68 65.70 -18.05
CA PRO A 108 -120.07 64.50 -17.50
C PRO A 108 -120.71 63.27 -18.15
N LEU A 109 -119.96 62.56 -18.99
CA LEU A 109 -120.35 61.22 -19.43
C LEU A 109 -120.13 60.28 -18.24
N ASN A 110 -121.22 59.89 -17.58
CA ASN A 110 -121.25 58.78 -16.63
C ASN A 110 -120.92 57.49 -17.39
N LEU A 111 -119.63 57.17 -17.47
CA LEU A 111 -119.19 55.81 -17.67
C LEU A 111 -119.17 55.18 -16.29
N GLU A 112 -120.25 54.48 -15.94
CA GLU A 112 -120.25 53.53 -14.83
C GLU A 112 -119.18 52.48 -15.14
N ILE A 113 -117.95 52.75 -14.69
CA ILE A 113 -116.87 51.77 -14.69
C ILE A 113 -117.30 50.73 -13.66
N ASP A 114 -117.58 49.53 -14.16
CA ASP A 114 -118.00 48.38 -13.36
C ASP A 114 -117.14 48.26 -12.08
N PRO A 115 -117.74 48.42 -10.88
CA PRO A 115 -117.00 48.42 -9.62
C PRO A 115 -116.24 47.11 -9.40
N THR A 116 -116.69 46.02 -10.02
CA THR A 116 -116.00 44.72 -9.95
C THR A 116 -114.66 44.71 -10.69
N ALA A 117 -114.53 45.44 -11.81
CA ALA A 117 -113.31 45.51 -12.60
C ALA A 117 -112.22 46.40 -11.95
N GLN A 118 -112.60 47.41 -11.16
CA GLN A 118 -111.65 48.20 -10.37
C GLN A 118 -111.11 47.43 -9.16
N CYS A 119 -111.95 46.62 -8.50
CA CYS A 119 -111.51 45.76 -7.40
C CYS A 119 -110.46 44.75 -7.88
N VAL A 120 -110.68 44.07 -9.01
CA VAL A 120 -109.73 43.11 -9.58
C VAL A 120 -108.41 43.78 -9.96
N LYS A 121 -108.43 44.95 -10.62
CA LYS A 121 -107.19 45.69 -10.94
C LYS A 121 -106.45 46.19 -9.70
N HIS A 122 -107.15 46.56 -8.65
CA HIS A 122 -106.54 46.94 -7.38
C HIS A 122 -105.90 45.71 -6.70
N GLU A 123 -106.56 44.57 -6.72
CA GLU A 123 -106.08 43.31 -6.17
C GLU A 123 -104.86 42.79 -6.95
N GLU A 124 -104.87 42.82 -8.29
CA GLU A 124 -103.71 42.54 -9.14
C GLU A 124 -102.55 43.50 -8.85
N LYS A 125 -102.82 44.80 -8.67
CA LYS A 125 -101.80 45.79 -8.31
C LYS A 125 -101.19 45.51 -6.94
N GLU A 126 -101.99 45.11 -5.96
CA GLU A 126 -101.49 44.70 -4.64
C GLU A 126 -100.71 43.38 -4.70
N GLN A 127 -101.13 42.42 -5.51
CA GLN A 127 -100.37 41.20 -5.77
C GLN A 127 -99.02 41.51 -6.43
N ILE A 128 -98.97 42.37 -7.45
CA ILE A 128 -97.74 42.82 -8.11
C ILE A 128 -96.85 43.58 -7.13
N LYS A 129 -97.41 44.43 -6.26
CA LYS A 129 -96.64 45.09 -5.19
C LYS A 129 -96.07 44.08 -4.20
N SER A 130 -96.85 43.09 -3.77
CA SER A 130 -96.38 42.03 -2.87
C SER A 130 -95.26 41.20 -3.50
N LEU A 131 -95.36 40.92 -4.80
CA LEU A 131 -94.36 40.21 -5.57
C LEU A 131 -93.10 41.06 -5.74
N ASN A 132 -93.23 42.35 -6.05
CA ASN A 132 -92.12 43.28 -6.15
C ASN A 132 -91.40 43.47 -4.81
N ASN A 133 -92.13 43.52 -3.70
CA ASN A 133 -91.54 43.58 -2.36
C ASN A 133 -90.76 42.29 -2.05
N ARG A 134 -91.26 41.12 -2.48
CA ARG A 134 -90.53 39.85 -2.38
C ARG A 134 -89.28 39.83 -3.27
N PHE A 135 -89.36 40.37 -4.49
CA PHE A 135 -88.20 40.52 -5.37
C PHE A 135 -87.15 41.47 -4.80
N ALA A 136 -87.55 42.61 -4.23
CA ALA A 136 -86.65 43.54 -3.56
C ALA A 136 -85.93 42.84 -2.39
N ALA A 137 -86.66 42.12 -1.53
CA ALA A 137 -86.06 41.35 -0.43
C ALA A 137 -85.09 40.26 -0.92
N PHE A 138 -85.38 39.62 -2.05
CA PHE A 138 -84.48 38.64 -2.66
C PHE A 138 -83.22 39.29 -3.23
N ILE A 139 -83.35 40.44 -3.90
CA ILE A 139 -82.21 41.23 -4.40
C ILE A 139 -81.31 41.67 -3.25
N ASP A 140 -81.87 42.14 -2.14
CA ASP A 140 -81.12 42.53 -0.95
C ASP A 140 -80.39 41.33 -0.33
N LYS A 141 -81.02 40.14 -0.33
CA LYS A 141 -80.38 38.91 0.15
C LYS A 141 -79.21 38.49 -0.75
N VAL A 142 -79.36 38.58 -2.07
CA VAL A 142 -78.28 38.29 -3.03
C VAL A 142 -77.11 39.27 -2.83
N ARG A 143 -77.39 40.57 -2.71
CA ARG A 143 -76.35 41.59 -2.44
C ARG A 143 -75.61 41.33 -1.13
N PHE A 144 -76.32 40.96 -0.07
CA PHE A 144 -75.71 40.60 1.21
C PHE A 144 -74.80 39.38 1.07
N LEU A 145 -75.24 38.35 0.35
CA LEU A 145 -74.43 37.15 0.10
C LEU A 145 -73.21 37.45 -0.80
N GLU A 146 -73.34 38.31 -1.81
CA GLU A 146 -72.22 38.76 -2.64
C GLU A 146 -71.18 39.54 -1.82
N GLN A 147 -71.62 40.40 -0.90
CA GLN A 147 -70.73 41.11 0.02
C GLN A 147 -70.01 40.13 0.96
N GLN A 148 -70.72 39.14 1.51
CA GLN A 148 -70.11 38.09 2.33
C GLN A 148 -69.10 37.26 1.54
N ASN A 149 -69.42 36.88 0.30
CA ASN A 149 -68.50 36.15 -0.56
C ASN A 149 -67.24 36.96 -0.87
N LYS A 150 -67.34 38.25 -1.17
CA LYS A 150 -66.15 39.12 -1.32
C LYS A 150 -65.31 39.22 -0.05
N LEU A 151 -65.95 39.26 1.11
CA LEU A 151 -65.24 39.25 2.40
C LEU A 151 -64.52 37.92 2.64
N LEU A 152 -65.13 36.81 2.26
CA LEU A 152 -64.52 35.49 2.33
C LEU A 152 -63.37 35.33 1.32
N GLU A 153 -63.53 35.83 0.10
CA GLU A 153 -62.49 35.85 -0.94
C GLU A 153 -61.26 36.65 -0.50
N THR A 154 -61.46 37.85 0.04
CA THR A 154 -60.36 38.69 0.54
C THR A 154 -59.67 38.05 1.75
N LYS A 155 -60.43 37.40 2.65
CA LYS A 155 -59.86 36.65 3.77
C LYS A 155 -59.08 35.43 3.30
N LEU A 156 -59.57 34.70 2.29
CA LEU A 156 -58.87 33.57 1.67
C LEU A 156 -57.56 34.03 1.03
N GLN A 157 -57.59 35.11 0.25
CA GLN A 157 -56.39 35.71 -0.36
C GLN A 157 -55.39 36.13 0.71
N PHE A 158 -55.84 36.72 1.82
CA PHE A 158 -54.96 37.10 2.92
C PHE A 158 -54.29 35.89 3.58
N TYR A 159 -55.00 34.77 3.75
CA TYR A 159 -54.41 33.54 4.27
C TYR A 159 -53.47 32.86 3.27
N GLN A 160 -53.78 32.88 1.98
CA GLN A 160 -52.90 32.34 0.94
C GLN A 160 -51.61 33.17 0.79
N ASN A 161 -51.72 34.50 0.90
CA ASN A 161 -50.57 35.41 0.84
C ASN A 161 -49.79 35.46 2.16
N ARG A 162 -50.36 34.96 3.26
CA ARG A 162 -49.59 34.59 4.45
C ARG A 162 -48.88 33.27 4.17
N GLU A 163 -47.78 33.36 3.42
CA GLU A 163 -46.71 32.40 3.56
C GLU A 163 -46.22 32.54 5.01
N CYS A 164 -46.73 31.68 5.90
CA CYS A 164 -46.16 31.51 7.23
C CYS A 164 -44.67 31.28 7.02
N CYS A 165 -43.83 32.09 7.66
CA CYS A 165 -42.38 31.90 7.69
C CYS A 165 -42.12 30.44 8.06
N GLN A 166 -41.87 29.58 7.07
CA GLN A 166 -41.41 28.23 7.31
C GLN A 166 -40.01 28.45 7.87
N SER A 167 -39.87 28.29 9.18
CA SER A 167 -38.57 28.33 9.83
C SER A 167 -37.77 27.16 9.26
N ASN A 168 -37.01 27.42 8.21
CA ASN A 168 -36.23 26.42 7.48
C ASN A 168 -35.05 26.00 8.37
N LEU A 169 -35.29 24.99 9.22
CA LEU A 169 -34.29 24.38 10.09
C LEU A 169 -33.43 23.34 9.37
N GLU A 170 -33.83 22.96 8.16
CA GLU A 170 -33.14 21.98 7.29
C GLU A 170 -31.63 22.26 7.14
N PRO A 171 -31.17 23.51 6.91
CA PRO A 171 -29.73 23.80 6.81
C PRO A 171 -28.95 23.58 8.11
N LEU A 172 -29.60 23.74 9.28
CA LEU A 172 -28.96 23.47 10.57
C LEU A 172 -28.79 21.97 10.80
N PHE A 173 -29.82 21.19 10.49
CA PHE A 173 -29.74 19.74 10.56
C PHE A 173 -28.74 19.17 9.55
N ASP A 174 -28.73 19.69 8.31
CA ASP A 174 -27.76 19.30 7.29
C ASP A 174 -26.33 19.63 7.71
N GLY A 175 -26.10 20.81 8.28
CA GLY A 175 -24.80 21.19 8.82
C GLY A 175 -24.34 20.24 9.93
N TYR A 176 -25.23 19.90 10.86
CA TYR A 176 -24.93 18.97 11.95
C TYR A 176 -24.66 17.54 11.44
N ILE A 177 -25.48 17.04 10.50
CA ILE A 177 -25.28 15.73 9.86
C ILE A 177 -23.94 15.70 9.11
N GLN A 178 -23.56 16.77 8.41
CA GLN A 178 -22.26 16.84 7.75
C GLN A 178 -21.10 16.80 8.74
N THR A 179 -21.20 17.47 9.89
CA THR A 179 -20.18 17.42 10.94
C THR A 179 -20.04 16.00 11.49
N LEU A 180 -21.16 15.35 11.84
CA LEU A 180 -21.15 13.96 12.30
C LEU A 180 -20.57 12.99 11.27
N ARG A 181 -20.84 13.20 9.98
CA ARG A 181 -20.24 12.38 8.90
C ARG A 181 -18.72 12.56 8.82
N ARG A 182 -18.22 13.80 8.91
CA ARG A 182 -16.77 14.06 8.94
C ARG A 182 -16.12 13.43 10.16
N GLU A 183 -16.76 13.51 11.33
CA GLU A 183 -16.26 12.85 12.55
C GLU A 183 -16.20 11.32 12.37
N ALA A 184 -17.23 10.71 11.79
CA ALA A 184 -17.23 9.27 11.49
C ALA A 184 -16.11 8.89 10.50
N GLU A 185 -15.93 9.66 9.42
CA GLU A 185 -14.85 9.46 8.45
C GLU A 185 -13.45 9.59 9.10
N CYS A 186 -13.27 10.56 10.01
CA CYS A 186 -12.03 10.70 10.77
C CYS A 186 -11.77 9.49 11.68
N VAL A 187 -12.79 9.01 12.40
CA VAL A 187 -12.68 7.84 13.28
C VAL A 187 -12.40 6.57 12.46
N GLU A 188 -13.03 6.41 11.30
CA GLU A 188 -12.76 5.29 10.40
C GLU A 188 -11.32 5.31 9.87
N ALA A 189 -10.82 6.48 9.47
CA ALA A 189 -9.43 6.65 9.04
C ALA A 189 -8.43 6.34 10.18
N ASP A 190 -8.71 6.82 11.38
CA ASP A 190 -7.91 6.53 12.58
C ASP A 190 -7.94 5.04 12.94
N SER A 191 -9.11 4.40 12.86
CA SER A 191 -9.25 2.95 13.05
C SER A 191 -8.44 2.18 12.02
N GLY A 192 -8.43 2.61 10.76
CA GLY A 192 -7.62 2.00 9.70
C GLY A 192 -6.12 2.15 9.98
N ARG A 193 -5.66 3.34 10.41
CA ARG A 193 -4.28 3.58 10.81
C ARG A 193 -3.88 2.68 11.98
N LEU A 194 -4.67 2.65 13.05
CA LEU A 194 -4.39 1.83 14.24
C LEU A 194 -4.37 0.33 13.91
N ALA A 195 -5.25 -0.15 13.02
CA ALA A 195 -5.23 -1.52 12.55
C ALA A 195 -3.93 -1.84 11.78
N SER A 196 -3.43 -0.92 10.95
CA SER A 196 -2.16 -1.10 10.26
C SER A 196 -0.95 -1.10 11.21
N GLU A 197 -0.96 -0.24 12.23
CA GLU A 197 0.08 -0.22 13.28
C GLU A 197 0.07 -1.51 14.10
N LEU A 198 -1.12 -1.99 14.47
CA LEU A 198 -1.29 -3.27 15.17
C LEU A 198 -0.73 -4.43 14.35
N ASN A 199 -1.09 -4.52 13.06
CA ASN A 199 -0.58 -5.55 12.16
C ASN A 199 0.94 -5.47 12.02
N HIS A 200 1.50 -4.27 11.87
CA HIS A 200 2.94 -4.09 11.77
C HIS A 200 3.66 -4.56 13.05
N VAL A 201 3.17 -4.17 14.23
CA VAL A 201 3.73 -4.62 15.51
C VAL A 201 3.61 -6.14 15.67
N GLN A 202 2.50 -6.72 15.23
CA GLN A 202 2.29 -8.17 15.25
C GLN A 202 3.27 -8.91 14.34
N GLU A 203 3.49 -8.45 13.11
CA GLU A 203 4.48 -9.02 12.18
C GLU A 203 5.90 -8.96 12.76
N VAL A 204 6.27 -7.84 13.38
CA VAL A 204 7.57 -7.67 14.04
C VAL A 204 7.71 -8.64 15.22
N LEU A 205 6.67 -8.78 16.04
CA LEU A 205 6.64 -9.71 17.17
C LEU A 205 6.78 -11.16 16.70
N GLU A 206 6.02 -11.56 15.68
CA GLU A 206 6.12 -12.89 15.07
C GLU A 206 7.52 -13.13 14.50
N GLY A 207 8.14 -12.12 13.89
CA GLY A 207 9.53 -12.16 13.44
C GLY A 207 10.52 -12.39 14.59
N TYR A 208 10.36 -11.72 15.73
CA TYR A 208 11.19 -11.96 16.92
C TYR A 208 10.94 -13.33 17.56
N ARG A 209 9.69 -13.77 17.61
CA ARG A 209 9.33 -15.09 18.11
C ARG A 209 9.99 -16.19 17.27
N LYS A 210 9.94 -16.08 15.95
CA LYS A 210 10.59 -17.04 15.05
C LYS A 210 12.10 -17.10 15.28
N LYS A 211 12.77 -15.94 15.38
CA LYS A 211 14.21 -15.88 15.69
C LYS A 211 14.53 -16.52 17.03
N TYR A 212 13.70 -16.30 18.05
CA TYR A 212 13.87 -16.94 19.36
C TYR A 212 13.72 -18.47 19.26
N GLU A 213 12.72 -18.96 18.54
CA GLU A 213 12.53 -20.40 18.31
C GLU A 213 13.72 -21.02 17.55
N GLU A 214 14.27 -20.31 16.54
CA GLU A 214 15.48 -20.71 15.82
C GLU A 214 16.72 -20.77 16.73
N GLU A 215 16.95 -19.74 17.56
CA GLU A 215 18.07 -19.72 18.52
C GLU A 215 17.95 -20.83 19.58
N VAL A 216 16.73 -21.13 20.05
CA VAL A 216 16.49 -22.25 20.97
C VAL A 216 16.82 -23.58 20.31
N ALA A 217 16.45 -23.77 19.03
CA ALA A 217 16.78 -24.98 18.29
C ALA A 217 18.30 -25.11 18.07
N LEU A 218 18.98 -24.03 17.66
CA LEU A 218 20.44 -24.00 17.49
C LEU A 218 21.19 -24.26 18.81
N LYS A 219 20.69 -23.72 19.92
CA LYS A 219 21.23 -24.00 21.24
C LYS A 219 21.08 -25.49 21.58
N ALA A 220 19.91 -26.08 21.34
CA ALA A 220 19.70 -27.50 21.59
C ALA A 220 20.62 -28.39 20.74
N THR A 221 20.86 -28.04 19.47
CA THR A 221 21.81 -28.79 18.62
C THR A 221 23.24 -28.65 19.14
N ALA A 222 23.67 -27.44 19.51
CA ALA A 222 25.01 -27.22 20.06
C ALA A 222 25.22 -27.92 21.42
N GLU A 223 24.20 -27.95 22.28
CA GLU A 223 24.23 -28.70 23.54
C GLU A 223 24.35 -30.21 23.30
N ASN A 224 23.62 -30.75 22.31
CA ASN A 224 23.74 -32.16 21.94
C ASN A 224 25.13 -32.49 21.38
N GLU A 225 25.68 -31.65 20.49
CA GLU A 225 27.05 -31.80 19.98
C GLU A 225 28.09 -31.75 21.10
N PHE A 226 27.92 -30.84 22.07
CA PHE A 226 28.80 -30.76 23.23
C PHE A 226 28.76 -32.03 24.08
N VAL A 227 27.59 -32.64 24.28
CA VAL A 227 27.46 -33.91 25.01
C VAL A 227 28.20 -35.03 24.27
N VAL A 228 28.03 -35.14 22.95
CA VAL A 228 28.74 -36.14 22.14
C VAL A 228 30.25 -35.93 22.18
N LEU A 229 30.72 -34.68 22.02
CA LEU A 229 32.15 -34.34 22.11
C LEU A 229 32.73 -34.70 23.47
N LYS A 230 31.97 -34.53 24.55
CA LYS A 230 32.39 -34.94 25.88
C LYS A 230 32.56 -36.46 25.99
N GLU A 231 31.61 -37.23 25.46
CA GLU A 231 31.72 -38.69 25.39
C GLU A 231 32.92 -39.15 24.55
N ASP A 232 33.19 -38.49 23.42
CA ASP A 232 34.35 -38.77 22.58
C ASP A 232 35.67 -38.47 23.29
N ILE A 233 35.73 -37.36 24.03
CA ILE A 233 36.89 -36.99 24.86
C ILE A 233 37.11 -38.05 25.95
N ASP A 234 36.07 -38.45 26.68
CA ASP A 234 36.17 -39.48 27.70
C ASP A 234 36.63 -40.82 27.10
N CYS A 235 36.11 -41.20 25.93
CA CYS A 235 36.56 -42.38 25.19
C CYS A 235 38.03 -42.29 24.74
N ALA A 236 38.47 -41.11 24.29
CA ALA A 236 39.86 -40.88 23.91
C ALA A 236 40.80 -40.95 25.13
N TYR A 237 40.38 -40.42 26.28
CA TYR A 237 41.13 -40.52 27.53
C TYR A 237 41.27 -41.97 28.01
N LEU A 238 40.19 -42.77 27.94
CA LEU A 238 40.25 -44.20 28.27
C LEU A 238 41.22 -44.95 27.35
N ARG A 239 41.09 -44.77 26.02
CA ARG A 239 42.01 -45.40 25.06
C ARG A 239 43.46 -44.98 25.26
N LYS A 240 43.68 -43.71 25.62
CA LYS A 240 45.02 -43.21 25.95
C LYS A 240 45.57 -43.94 27.18
N ALA A 241 44.78 -44.05 28.25
CA ALA A 241 45.21 -44.75 29.46
C ALA A 241 45.53 -46.24 29.19
N ASP A 242 44.72 -46.92 28.37
CA ASP A 242 44.99 -48.31 27.96
C ASP A 242 46.29 -48.43 27.18
N LEU A 243 46.56 -47.51 26.25
CA LEU A 243 47.82 -47.47 25.50
C LEU A 243 49.02 -47.16 26.39
N GLU A 244 48.89 -46.24 27.35
CA GLU A 244 49.93 -45.94 28.33
C GLU A 244 50.26 -47.15 29.20
N ALA A 245 49.24 -47.91 29.64
CA ALA A 245 49.43 -49.17 30.36
C ALA A 245 50.16 -50.22 29.51
N ASN A 246 49.75 -50.41 28.25
CA ASN A 246 50.41 -51.35 27.33
C ASN A 246 51.87 -50.94 27.03
N VAL A 247 52.16 -49.64 26.96
CA VAL A 247 53.53 -49.15 26.80
C VAL A 247 54.36 -49.50 28.04
N GLU A 248 53.79 -49.36 29.23
CA GLU A 248 54.50 -49.70 30.47
C GLU A 248 54.75 -51.21 30.58
N THR A 249 53.76 -52.05 30.27
CA THR A 249 53.97 -53.52 30.27
C THR A 249 55.05 -53.94 29.26
N LEU A 250 55.05 -53.36 28.05
CA LEU A 250 56.09 -53.65 27.05
C LEU A 250 57.48 -53.19 27.49
N LYS A 251 57.60 -52.09 28.23
CA LYS A 251 58.88 -51.66 28.81
C LYS A 251 59.35 -52.63 29.90
N GLU A 252 58.46 -53.08 30.77
CA GLU A 252 58.76 -54.07 31.80
C GLU A 252 59.26 -55.37 31.17
N GLU A 253 58.57 -55.88 30.13
CA GLU A 253 58.99 -57.05 29.36
C GLU A 253 60.36 -56.86 28.70
N THR A 254 60.59 -55.69 28.09
CA THR A 254 61.88 -55.37 27.46
C THR A 254 63.00 -55.33 28.51
N GLY A 255 62.74 -54.74 29.68
CA GLY A 255 63.69 -54.71 30.80
C GLY A 255 64.01 -56.11 31.32
N PHE A 256 63.00 -56.95 31.49
CA PHE A 256 63.16 -58.35 31.88
C PHE A 256 64.03 -59.12 30.87
N LEU A 257 63.74 -59.02 29.57
CA LEU A 257 64.52 -59.68 28.53
C LEU A 257 65.97 -59.19 28.48
N GLN A 258 66.21 -57.88 28.65
CA GLN A 258 67.57 -57.34 28.73
C GLN A 258 68.33 -57.92 29.93
N SER A 259 67.71 -57.99 31.11
CA SER A 259 68.31 -58.60 32.29
C SER A 259 68.61 -60.08 32.07
N LEU A 260 67.67 -60.84 31.50
CA LEU A 260 67.82 -62.26 31.20
C LEU A 260 68.99 -62.52 30.24
N TYR A 261 69.06 -61.78 29.13
CA TYR A 261 70.16 -61.93 28.18
C TYR A 261 71.51 -61.52 28.76
N ASN A 262 71.54 -60.50 29.62
CA ASN A 262 72.78 -60.12 30.31
C ASN A 262 73.27 -61.25 31.24
N GLU A 263 72.36 -61.88 32.00
CA GLU A 263 72.71 -63.03 32.85
C GLU A 263 73.18 -64.23 32.02
N GLU A 264 72.49 -64.54 30.92
CA GLU A 264 72.88 -65.63 30.02
C GLU A 264 74.25 -65.39 29.39
N ILE A 265 74.54 -64.16 28.93
CA ILE A 265 75.86 -63.78 28.43
C ILE A 265 76.93 -63.97 29.52
N CYS A 266 76.67 -63.55 30.76
CA CYS A 266 77.60 -63.76 31.87
C CYS A 266 77.86 -65.24 32.16
N LEU A 267 76.80 -66.08 32.13
CA LEU A 267 76.92 -67.53 32.32
C LEU A 267 77.73 -68.18 31.20
N LEU A 268 77.44 -67.85 29.94
CA LEU A 268 78.18 -68.37 28.79
C LEU A 268 79.64 -67.94 28.82
N GLN A 269 79.93 -66.68 29.19
CA GLN A 269 81.30 -66.22 29.37
C GLN A 269 82.03 -67.01 30.47
N SER A 270 81.38 -67.29 31.59
CA SER A 270 81.93 -68.15 32.66
C SER A 270 82.19 -69.56 32.16
N GLN A 271 81.23 -70.16 31.44
CA GLN A 271 81.36 -71.51 30.92
C GLN A 271 82.51 -71.62 29.90
N ILE A 272 82.67 -70.63 29.02
CA ILE A 272 83.78 -70.57 28.06
C ILE A 272 85.12 -70.46 28.79
N SER A 273 85.21 -69.66 29.86
CA SER A 273 86.43 -69.61 30.68
C SER A 273 86.72 -70.91 31.42
N ASP A 274 85.69 -71.64 31.86
CA ASP A 274 85.83 -72.90 32.61
C ASP A 274 86.16 -74.11 31.72
N THR A 275 85.76 -74.09 30.45
CA THR A 275 85.95 -75.19 29.50
C THR A 275 87.10 -75.01 28.52
N SER A 276 87.94 -73.98 28.65
CA SER A 276 89.15 -73.85 27.84
C SER A 276 90.25 -74.84 28.26
N VAL A 277 90.00 -76.13 28.05
CA VAL A 277 91.00 -77.20 28.09
C VAL A 277 91.10 -77.74 26.68
N VAL A 278 92.21 -77.43 26.00
CA VAL A 278 92.54 -77.99 24.68
C VAL A 278 92.94 -79.45 24.87
N VAL A 279 91.95 -80.34 24.82
CA VAL A 279 92.15 -81.78 24.86
C VAL A 279 92.35 -82.27 23.42
N LYS A 280 93.58 -82.61 23.07
CA LYS A 280 93.88 -83.41 21.87
C LYS A 280 93.63 -84.88 22.22
N MET A 281 92.53 -85.43 21.70
CA MET A 281 92.22 -86.86 21.78
C MET A 281 92.45 -87.48 20.41
N ASP A 282 93.53 -88.25 20.27
CA ASP A 282 93.74 -89.16 19.15
C ASP A 282 92.88 -90.41 19.39
N ASN A 283 91.71 -90.46 18.77
CA ASN A 283 90.80 -91.60 18.78
C ASN A 283 90.98 -92.43 17.50
N SER A 284 91.89 -93.41 17.55
CA SER A 284 92.05 -94.43 16.50
C SER A 284 91.09 -95.60 16.75
N ARG A 285 89.86 -95.44 16.28
CA ARG A 285 89.00 -96.58 15.92
C ARG A 285 88.84 -96.53 14.40
N GLU A 286 89.13 -97.64 13.73
CA GLU A 286 88.79 -97.81 12.31
C GLU A 286 87.27 -97.77 12.16
N LEU A 287 86.77 -96.55 12.02
CA LEU A 287 85.51 -96.23 11.37
C LEU A 287 85.71 -96.50 9.90
N ASN A 288 84.71 -97.10 9.26
CA ASN A 288 84.70 -97.24 7.81
C ASN A 288 84.57 -95.84 7.21
N MET A 289 85.71 -95.20 6.98
CA MET A 289 85.83 -93.77 6.68
C MET A 289 85.05 -93.39 5.44
N ASP A 290 84.96 -94.28 4.46
CA ASP A 290 84.25 -94.02 3.21
C ASP A 290 82.73 -93.89 3.42
N SER A 291 82.16 -94.71 4.31
CA SER A 291 80.73 -94.66 4.68
C SER A 291 80.40 -93.35 5.40
N VAL A 292 81.23 -92.98 6.38
CA VAL A 292 81.02 -91.77 7.19
C VAL A 292 81.25 -90.52 6.34
N VAL A 293 82.26 -90.51 5.47
CA VAL A 293 82.51 -89.40 4.53
C VAL A 293 81.39 -89.27 3.50
N ALA A 294 80.83 -90.38 3.01
CA ALA A 294 79.68 -90.35 2.11
C ALA A 294 78.41 -89.80 2.80
N GLU A 295 78.14 -90.22 4.04
CA GLU A 295 77.00 -89.73 4.82
C GLU A 295 77.16 -88.25 5.19
N ILE A 296 78.36 -87.82 5.60
CA ILE A 296 78.67 -86.41 5.87
C ILE A 296 78.52 -85.57 4.59
N LYS A 297 79.01 -86.05 3.44
CA LYS A 297 78.82 -85.34 2.16
C LYS A 297 77.33 -85.22 1.81
N ALA A 298 76.56 -86.29 1.95
CA ALA A 298 75.12 -86.26 1.71
C ALA A 298 74.39 -85.30 2.65
N GLN A 299 74.74 -85.26 3.94
CA GLN A 299 74.18 -84.29 4.89
C GLN A 299 74.59 -82.85 4.57
N TYR A 300 75.83 -82.61 4.15
CA TYR A 300 76.27 -81.28 3.72
C TYR A 300 75.56 -80.83 2.46
N ASP A 301 75.39 -81.71 1.48
CA ASP A 301 74.66 -81.41 0.24
C ASP A 301 73.18 -81.12 0.52
N ASP A 302 72.55 -81.90 1.42
CA ASP A 302 71.18 -81.70 1.87
C ASP A 302 71.02 -80.38 2.64
N VAL A 303 71.89 -80.09 3.61
CA VAL A 303 71.90 -78.81 4.35
C VAL A 303 72.15 -77.62 3.42
N ALA A 304 73.07 -77.73 2.47
CA ALA A 304 73.34 -76.69 1.48
C ALA A 304 72.15 -76.51 0.53
N SER A 305 71.44 -77.58 0.16
CA SER A 305 70.23 -77.51 -0.67
C SER A 305 69.07 -76.85 0.07
N ARG A 306 68.83 -77.21 1.34
CA ARG A 306 67.79 -76.60 2.20
C ARG A 306 68.08 -75.13 2.47
N SER A 307 69.32 -74.79 2.81
CA SER A 307 69.71 -73.39 3.03
C SER A 307 69.51 -72.53 1.77
N ARG A 308 69.80 -73.08 0.58
CA ARG A 308 69.52 -72.40 -0.69
C ARG A 308 68.01 -72.23 -0.94
N ALA A 309 67.22 -73.28 -0.74
CA ALA A 309 65.77 -73.23 -0.91
C ALA A 309 65.08 -72.29 0.08
N GLU A 310 65.54 -72.26 1.33
CA GLU A 310 65.06 -71.32 2.37
C GLU A 310 65.40 -69.88 2.02
N ALA A 311 66.63 -69.62 1.53
CA ALA A 311 67.02 -68.29 1.06
C ALA A 311 66.18 -67.84 -0.14
N GLU A 312 65.99 -68.71 -1.14
CA GLU A 312 65.15 -68.43 -2.31
C GLU A 312 63.70 -68.15 -1.94
N SER A 313 63.11 -68.99 -1.07
CA SER A 313 61.76 -68.80 -0.51
C SER A 313 61.63 -67.46 0.24
N TRP A 314 62.63 -67.14 1.07
CA TRP A 314 62.66 -65.89 1.83
C TRP A 314 62.74 -64.67 0.90
N TYR A 315 63.62 -64.70 -0.09
CA TYR A 315 63.72 -63.62 -1.09
C TYR A 315 62.45 -63.50 -1.92
N GLN A 316 61.84 -64.62 -2.33
CA GLN A 316 60.60 -64.62 -3.08
C GLN A 316 59.47 -63.97 -2.28
N THR A 317 59.31 -64.37 -1.01
CA THR A 317 58.32 -63.78 -0.10
C THR A 317 58.55 -62.28 0.08
N LYS A 318 59.80 -61.84 0.25
CA LYS A 318 60.12 -60.40 0.36
C LYS A 318 59.84 -59.62 -0.92
N CYS A 319 60.12 -60.20 -2.08
CA CYS A 319 59.80 -59.60 -3.37
C CYS A 319 58.28 -59.51 -3.61
N GLU A 320 57.50 -60.49 -3.15
CA GLU A 320 56.05 -60.50 -3.22
C GLU A 320 55.43 -59.47 -2.25
N GLU A 321 55.90 -59.40 -1.01
CA GLU A 321 55.50 -58.37 -0.04
C GLU A 321 55.77 -56.97 -0.57
N MET A 322 56.94 -56.73 -1.16
CA MET A 322 57.29 -55.44 -1.75
C MET A 322 56.35 -55.11 -2.92
N ARG A 323 56.07 -56.08 -3.80
CA ARG A 323 55.11 -55.91 -4.91
C ARG A 323 53.69 -55.62 -4.41
N ALA A 324 53.24 -56.28 -3.35
CA ALA A 324 51.94 -56.04 -2.73
C ALA A 324 51.85 -54.62 -2.13
N LYS A 325 52.92 -54.15 -1.47
CA LYS A 325 52.96 -52.77 -0.94
C LYS A 325 52.94 -51.72 -2.05
N VAL A 326 53.72 -51.93 -3.12
CA VAL A 326 53.75 -51.00 -4.27
C VAL A 326 52.39 -50.94 -4.96
N THR A 327 51.72 -52.08 -5.14
CA THR A 327 50.36 -52.12 -5.73
C THR A 327 49.34 -51.43 -4.82
N GLN A 328 49.36 -51.69 -3.52
CA GLN A 328 48.48 -51.02 -2.55
C GLN A 328 48.70 -49.50 -2.51
N GLN A 329 49.96 -49.04 -2.54
CA GLN A 329 50.29 -47.62 -2.61
C GLN A 329 49.83 -47.00 -3.94
N GLY A 330 50.01 -47.71 -5.05
CA GLY A 330 49.52 -47.29 -6.37
C GLY A 330 47.99 -47.14 -6.41
N GLU A 331 47.26 -48.08 -5.82
CA GLU A 331 45.81 -47.98 -5.68
C GLU A 331 45.38 -46.83 -4.77
N SER A 332 46.06 -46.64 -3.63
CA SER A 332 45.78 -45.52 -2.72
C SER A 332 45.96 -44.17 -3.42
N LEU A 333 47.08 -43.99 -4.15
CA LEU A 333 47.33 -42.80 -4.97
C LEU A 333 46.28 -42.61 -6.06
N ARG A 334 45.79 -43.70 -6.64
CA ARG A 334 44.72 -43.65 -7.64
C ARG A 334 43.40 -43.19 -7.02
N ARG A 335 43.01 -43.73 -5.87
CA ARG A 335 41.80 -43.32 -5.13
C ARG A 335 41.85 -41.84 -4.74
N THR A 336 42.96 -41.38 -4.16
CA THR A 336 43.10 -39.96 -3.79
C THR A 336 43.07 -39.04 -5.02
N LYS A 337 43.65 -39.47 -6.16
CA LYS A 337 43.53 -38.73 -7.42
C LYS A 337 42.09 -38.66 -7.94
N GLU A 338 41.33 -39.74 -7.82
CA GLU A 338 39.90 -39.76 -8.18
C GLU A 338 39.07 -38.84 -7.28
N GLU A 339 39.32 -38.83 -5.97
CA GLU A 339 38.71 -37.91 -5.00
C GLU A 339 39.04 -36.45 -5.31
N ILE A 340 40.31 -36.12 -5.58
CA ILE A 340 40.73 -34.78 -5.99
C ILE A 340 39.99 -34.35 -7.26
N ASN A 341 39.83 -35.25 -8.23
CA ASN A 341 39.09 -34.94 -9.46
C ASN A 341 37.60 -34.68 -9.19
N GLU A 342 36.98 -35.42 -8.28
CA GLU A 342 35.57 -35.21 -7.93
C GLU A 342 35.36 -33.91 -7.16
N LEU A 343 36.25 -33.61 -6.20
CA LEU A 343 36.26 -32.32 -5.52
C LEU A 343 36.46 -31.16 -6.50
N ASN A 344 37.36 -31.31 -7.48
CA ASN A 344 37.53 -30.30 -8.55
C ASN A 344 36.26 -30.12 -9.38
N ARG A 345 35.54 -31.19 -9.72
CA ARG A 345 34.24 -31.08 -10.42
C ARG A 345 33.20 -30.38 -9.56
N MET A 346 33.15 -30.68 -8.26
CA MET A 346 32.25 -30.02 -7.32
C MET A 346 32.55 -28.53 -7.21
N ILE A 347 33.83 -28.16 -7.08
CA ILE A 347 34.29 -26.77 -7.07
C ILE A 347 33.85 -26.05 -8.34
N GLN A 348 34.00 -26.67 -9.52
CA GLN A 348 33.57 -26.07 -10.79
C GLN A 348 32.05 -25.86 -10.85
N ARG A 349 31.24 -26.83 -10.40
CA ARG A 349 29.77 -26.69 -10.34
C ARG A 349 29.36 -25.56 -9.39
N LEU A 350 29.89 -25.56 -8.17
CA LEU A 350 29.60 -24.51 -7.18
C LEU A 350 30.04 -23.13 -7.68
N THR A 351 31.19 -23.04 -8.36
CA THR A 351 31.64 -21.77 -8.97
C THR A 351 30.65 -21.29 -10.05
N ALA A 352 30.15 -22.19 -10.89
CA ALA A 352 29.14 -21.84 -11.90
C ALA A 352 27.80 -21.42 -11.28
N GLU A 353 27.38 -22.07 -10.19
CA GLU A 353 26.18 -21.68 -9.44
C GLU A 353 26.33 -20.29 -8.81
N VAL A 354 27.49 -19.99 -8.21
CA VAL A 354 27.80 -18.67 -7.66
C VAL A 354 27.77 -17.60 -8.75
N GLU A 355 28.36 -17.84 -9.90
CA GLU A 355 28.34 -16.88 -11.01
C GLU A 355 26.92 -16.68 -11.58
N ASN A 356 26.12 -17.73 -11.68
CA ASN A 356 24.72 -17.62 -12.08
C ASN A 356 23.90 -16.80 -11.06
N ALA A 357 24.07 -17.06 -9.77
CA ALA A 357 23.42 -16.31 -8.70
C ALA A 357 23.82 -14.82 -8.72
N LYS A 358 25.11 -14.50 -8.95
CA LYS A 358 25.57 -13.12 -9.14
C LYS A 358 24.90 -12.46 -10.34
N GLN A 359 24.81 -13.14 -11.47
CA GLN A 359 24.13 -12.61 -12.67
C GLN A 359 22.63 -12.35 -12.41
N GLN A 360 21.95 -13.24 -11.70
CA GLN A 360 20.56 -13.04 -11.28
C GLN A 360 20.43 -11.83 -10.36
N ARG A 361 21.32 -11.67 -9.38
CA ARG A 361 21.34 -10.52 -8.49
C ARG A 361 21.50 -9.21 -9.28
N CYS A 362 22.47 -9.13 -10.20
CA CYS A 362 22.66 -7.94 -11.03
C CYS A 362 21.45 -7.62 -11.92
N LYS A 363 20.75 -8.65 -12.45
CA LYS A 363 19.51 -8.44 -13.22
C LYS A 363 18.39 -7.86 -12.35
N LEU A 364 18.23 -8.37 -11.12
CA LEU A 364 17.23 -7.87 -10.18
C LEU A 364 17.58 -6.45 -9.69
N GLU A 365 18.84 -6.18 -9.35
CA GLU A 365 19.31 -4.84 -9.00
C GLU A 365 19.04 -3.82 -10.13
N ALA A 366 19.29 -4.20 -11.38
CA ALA A 366 18.98 -3.36 -12.54
C ALA A 366 17.47 -3.12 -12.71
N ALA A 367 16.64 -4.14 -12.50
CA ALA A 367 15.19 -4.02 -12.56
C ALA A 367 14.63 -3.13 -11.44
N VAL A 368 15.18 -3.24 -10.22
CA VAL A 368 14.83 -2.36 -9.09
C VAL A 368 15.20 -0.92 -9.41
N ALA A 369 16.44 -0.66 -9.85
CA ALA A 369 16.87 0.69 -10.22
C ALA A 369 16.00 1.30 -11.33
N GLN A 370 15.58 0.50 -12.32
CA GLN A 370 14.67 0.94 -13.37
C GLN A 370 13.28 1.28 -12.82
N ALA A 371 12.73 0.45 -11.93
CA ALA A 371 11.44 0.70 -11.30
C ALA A 371 11.47 1.94 -10.41
N GLU A 372 12.55 2.15 -9.66
CA GLU A 372 12.77 3.35 -8.84
C GLU A 372 12.82 4.62 -9.71
N GLN A 373 13.58 4.61 -10.81
CA GLN A 373 13.64 5.74 -11.74
C GLN A 373 12.27 6.05 -12.37
N GLN A 374 11.52 5.01 -12.74
CA GLN A 374 10.16 5.18 -13.27
C GLN A 374 9.20 5.75 -12.22
N GLY A 375 9.28 5.26 -10.98
CA GLY A 375 8.50 5.77 -9.85
C GLY A 375 8.84 7.23 -9.53
N GLU A 376 10.12 7.58 -9.49
CA GLU A 376 10.58 8.95 -9.25
C GLU A 376 10.12 9.90 -10.38
N ALA A 377 10.20 9.47 -11.64
CA ALA A 377 9.69 10.25 -12.77
C ALA A 377 8.18 10.52 -12.66
N ALA A 378 7.39 9.50 -12.28
CA ALA A 378 5.95 9.63 -12.07
C ALA A 378 5.61 10.58 -10.90
N LEU A 379 6.34 10.48 -9.79
CA LEU A 379 6.20 11.38 -8.65
C LEU A 379 6.54 12.83 -9.02
N ASN A 380 7.61 13.03 -9.78
CA ASN A 380 8.00 14.36 -10.25
C ASN A 380 6.95 14.96 -11.20
N ASP A 381 6.34 14.16 -12.09
CA ASP A 381 5.23 14.63 -12.93
C ASP A 381 3.99 15.00 -12.10
N ALA A 382 3.61 14.18 -11.12
CA ALA A 382 2.52 14.48 -10.20
C ALA A 382 2.77 15.76 -9.39
N ARG A 383 4.00 15.96 -8.88
CA ARG A 383 4.41 17.18 -8.17
C ARG A 383 4.31 18.42 -9.06
N ARG A 384 4.74 18.34 -10.32
CA ARG A 384 4.60 19.45 -11.28
C ARG A 384 3.14 19.80 -11.55
N LYS A 385 2.28 18.78 -11.72
CA LYS A 385 0.83 18.99 -11.91
C LYS A 385 0.20 19.65 -10.69
N LEU A 386 0.57 19.20 -9.49
CA LEU A 386 0.10 19.79 -8.23
C LEU A 386 0.53 21.26 -8.12
N ALA A 387 1.81 21.56 -8.37
CA ALA A 387 2.30 22.95 -8.36
C ALA A 387 1.55 23.83 -9.39
N GLY A 388 1.30 23.32 -10.60
CA GLY A 388 0.51 24.05 -11.60
C GLY A 388 -0.93 24.32 -11.18
N LEU A 389 -1.57 23.38 -10.47
CA LEU A 389 -2.92 23.57 -9.91
C LEU A 389 -2.91 24.58 -8.75
N GLU A 390 -1.90 24.55 -7.89
CA GLU A 390 -1.74 25.53 -6.80
C GLU A 390 -1.54 26.95 -7.35
N GLU A 391 -0.72 27.11 -8.39
CA GLU A 391 -0.54 28.40 -9.08
C GLU A 391 -1.85 28.89 -9.72
N ALA A 392 -2.60 28.01 -10.38
CA ALA A 392 -3.88 28.35 -10.98
C ALA A 392 -4.91 28.76 -9.91
N LEU A 393 -4.95 28.04 -8.78
CA LEU A 393 -5.79 28.38 -7.62
C LEU A 393 -5.42 29.76 -7.07
N GLN A 394 -4.12 30.06 -6.94
CA GLN A 394 -3.66 31.34 -6.42
C GLN A 394 -4.01 32.50 -7.37
N LYS A 395 -3.88 32.30 -8.68
CA LYS A 395 -4.34 33.28 -9.69
C LYS A 395 -5.84 33.52 -9.59
N ALA A 396 -6.65 32.47 -9.52
CA ALA A 396 -8.10 32.60 -9.38
C ALA A 396 -8.51 33.35 -8.10
N LYS A 397 -7.78 33.15 -6.98
CA LYS A 397 -7.98 33.92 -5.74
C LYS A 397 -7.65 35.41 -5.94
N GLN A 398 -6.57 35.72 -6.64
CA GLN A 398 -6.19 37.10 -6.96
C GLN A 398 -7.22 37.77 -7.88
N ASP A 399 -7.69 37.07 -8.92
CA ASP A 399 -8.71 37.56 -9.84
C ASP A 399 -10.03 37.84 -9.11
N LEU A 400 -10.44 36.96 -8.20
CA LEU A 400 -11.62 37.19 -7.35
C LEU A 400 -11.44 38.43 -6.47
N ALA A 401 -10.26 38.64 -5.87
CA ALA A 401 -9.98 39.83 -5.08
C ALA A 401 -10.01 41.12 -5.93
N CYS A 402 -9.52 41.07 -7.17
CA CYS A 402 -9.63 42.17 -8.12
C CYS A 402 -11.09 42.48 -8.48
N LEU A 403 -11.87 41.45 -8.84
CA LEU A 403 -13.30 41.60 -9.14
C LEU A 403 -14.08 42.21 -7.98
N LEU A 404 -13.83 41.76 -6.74
CA LEU A 404 -14.50 42.32 -5.55
C LEU A 404 -14.20 43.82 -5.37
N ARG A 405 -12.97 44.24 -5.68
CA ARG A 405 -12.57 45.65 -5.62
C ARG A 405 -13.25 46.48 -6.71
N GLU A 406 -13.28 45.97 -7.95
CA GLU A 406 -14.02 46.60 -9.06
C GLU A 406 -15.52 46.71 -8.75
N TYR A 407 -16.13 45.65 -8.19
CA TYR A 407 -17.53 45.68 -7.74
C TYR A 407 -17.77 46.74 -6.68
N GLN A 408 -16.86 46.89 -5.71
CA GLN A 408 -16.95 47.92 -4.67
C GLN A 408 -16.85 49.33 -5.27
N GLU A 409 -15.95 49.55 -6.22
CA GLU A 409 -15.81 50.83 -6.92
C GLU A 409 -17.10 51.20 -7.68
N VAL A 410 -17.67 50.26 -8.43
CA VAL A 410 -18.94 50.46 -9.15
C VAL A 410 -20.10 50.73 -8.18
N MET A 411 -20.17 49.99 -7.08
CA MET A 411 -21.17 50.23 -6.02
C MET A 411 -21.04 51.65 -5.46
N ASN A 412 -19.81 52.09 -5.16
CA ASN A 412 -19.55 53.43 -4.64
C ASN A 412 -19.99 54.51 -5.64
N SER A 413 -19.68 54.33 -6.94
CA SER A 413 -20.16 55.24 -8.00
C SER A 413 -21.68 55.26 -8.09
N LYS A 414 -22.35 54.10 -8.02
CA LYS A 414 -23.81 54.01 -8.02
C LYS A 414 -24.42 54.76 -6.83
N LEU A 415 -23.86 54.57 -5.63
CA LEU A 415 -24.31 55.29 -4.44
C LEU A 415 -24.12 56.81 -4.58
N GLY A 416 -22.99 57.25 -5.17
CA GLY A 416 -22.77 58.66 -5.51
C GLY A 416 -23.82 59.21 -6.47
N LEU A 417 -24.11 58.48 -7.55
CA LEU A 417 -25.16 58.85 -8.51
C LEU A 417 -26.56 58.89 -7.88
N ASP A 418 -26.90 57.95 -6.99
CA ASP A 418 -28.19 57.98 -6.28
C ASP A 418 -28.33 59.24 -5.41
N VAL A 419 -27.23 59.67 -4.77
CA VAL A 419 -27.20 60.91 -3.98
C VAL A 419 -27.41 62.12 -4.90
N GLU A 420 -26.73 62.17 -6.05
CA GLU A 420 -26.93 63.23 -7.06
C GLU A 420 -28.38 63.26 -7.58
N ILE A 421 -28.96 62.11 -7.90
CA ILE A 421 -30.37 62.03 -8.33
C ILE A 421 -31.30 62.54 -7.23
N ALA A 422 -31.04 62.18 -5.97
CA ALA A 422 -31.84 62.64 -4.84
C ALA A 422 -31.72 64.15 -4.62
N THR A 423 -30.53 64.74 -4.81
CA THR A 423 -30.35 66.20 -4.72
C THR A 423 -31.03 66.91 -5.89
N TYR A 424 -30.90 66.40 -7.12
CA TYR A 424 -31.60 66.94 -8.29
C TYR A 424 -33.12 66.89 -8.11
N ARG A 425 -33.68 65.79 -7.59
CA ARG A 425 -35.12 65.69 -7.26
C ARG A 425 -35.55 66.74 -6.24
N LYS A 426 -34.80 66.94 -5.15
CA LYS A 426 -35.11 67.98 -4.15
C LYS A 426 -35.08 69.40 -4.72
N LEU A 427 -34.15 69.69 -5.63
CA LEU A 427 -34.07 71.00 -6.29
C LEU A 427 -35.31 71.24 -7.17
N LEU A 428 -35.70 70.22 -7.94
CA LEU A 428 -36.91 70.25 -8.77
C LEU A 428 -38.19 70.43 -7.93
N GLU A 429 -38.35 69.67 -6.84
CA GLU A 429 -39.48 69.82 -5.90
C GLU A 429 -39.55 71.24 -5.30
N GLY A 430 -38.39 71.86 -5.03
CA GLY A 430 -38.30 73.24 -4.57
C GLY A 430 -38.70 74.26 -5.65
N GLU A 431 -38.43 73.97 -6.92
CA GLU A 431 -38.85 74.79 -8.07
C GLU A 431 -40.35 74.66 -8.35
N GLU A 432 -40.89 73.45 -8.30
CA GLU A 432 -42.33 73.17 -8.40
C GLU A 432 -43.10 73.82 -7.24
N SER A 433 -42.54 73.84 -6.03
CA SER A 433 -43.13 74.54 -4.88
C SER A 433 -43.19 76.06 -5.12
N ARG A 434 -42.19 76.67 -5.75
CA ARG A 434 -42.23 78.10 -6.12
C ARG A 434 -43.24 78.37 -7.23
N GLN A 435 -43.32 77.51 -8.24
CA GLN A 435 -44.31 77.62 -9.32
C GLN A 435 -45.74 77.39 -8.82
N GLY A 436 -45.93 76.45 -7.89
CA GLY A 436 -47.20 76.16 -7.21
C GLY A 436 -47.69 77.34 -6.38
N ILE A 437 -46.79 77.99 -5.62
CA ILE A 437 -47.07 79.24 -4.90
C ILE A 437 -47.42 80.35 -5.90
N LEU A 438 -46.63 80.57 -6.95
CA LEU A 438 -46.93 81.56 -8.00
C LEU A 438 -48.28 81.32 -8.69
N SER A 439 -48.68 80.06 -8.89
CA SER A 439 -50.00 79.73 -9.44
C SER A 439 -51.16 79.94 -8.46
N THR A 440 -50.93 79.84 -7.15
CA THR A 440 -51.96 80.16 -6.12
C THR A 440 -52.08 81.66 -5.84
N TRP A 441 -51.09 82.49 -6.21
CA TRP A 441 -51.22 83.96 -6.19
C TRP A 441 -51.91 84.55 -7.44
N ILE A 442 -52.17 83.73 -8.48
CA ILE A 442 -52.78 84.16 -9.76
C ILE A 442 -54.23 83.65 -9.92
N ALA A 443 -54.76 82.90 -8.95
CA ALA A 443 -56.18 82.54 -8.85
C ALA A 443 -56.83 83.31 -7.70
#